data_AF-A0A811MHD7-F1
#
_entry.id   AF-A0A811MHD7-F1
#
_cell.length_a   1.000
_cell.length_b   1.000
_cell.length_c   1.000
_cell.angle_alpha   90.00
_cell.angle_beta   90.00
_cell.angle_gamma   90.00
#
_symmetry.space_group_name_H-M   'P 1'
#
loop_
_entity.id
_entity.type
_entity.pdbx_description
1 polymer ?
#
loop_
_entity_poly.entity_id
_entity_poly.type
_entity_poly.pdbx_seq_one_letter_code
_entity_poly.pdbx_strand_id
1 'polypeptide(L)'
;MERLGKEEPSVSGGQQGGTGSSRRIRFQVNNVHTWASAALTNDDMCMEGFKGQPAVVREAVRVNVADAMHLTAIALAIINAMAKQI
;
A
#
# COMPACT_ATOMS: atom_id res chain seq x y z
N MET A 1 30.50 -8.91 -8.72
CA MET A 1 30.20 -10.10 -9.54
C MET A 1 29.41 -11.00 -8.62
N GLU A 2 28.08 -11.03 -8.65
CA GLU A 2 27.28 -11.50 -9.78
C GLU A 2 26.08 -10.59 -10.08
N ARG A 3 25.86 -10.30 -11.37
CA ARG A 3 24.64 -9.70 -11.91
C ARG A 3 23.99 -10.75 -12.82
N LEU A 4 22.66 -10.60 -12.96
CA LEU A 4 21.79 -10.98 -14.07
C LEU A 4 21.03 -12.31 -13.97
N GLY A 5 19.71 -12.16 -13.93
CA GLY A 5 18.91 -12.62 -15.06
C GLY A 5 18.18 -13.93 -14.86
N LYS A 6 17.12 -13.93 -14.06
CA LYS A 6 15.91 -14.66 -14.43
C LYS A 6 14.69 -13.77 -14.21
N GLU A 7 14.23 -13.18 -15.31
CA GLU A 7 12.85 -12.77 -15.44
C GLU A 7 11.98 -14.01 -15.23
N GLU A 8 11.22 -14.05 -14.14
CA GLU A 8 10.14 -15.00 -13.96
C GLU A 8 9.06 -14.65 -15.00
N PRO A 9 8.66 -15.58 -15.89
CA PRO A 9 7.61 -15.29 -16.84
C PRO A 9 6.32 -15.06 -16.05
N SER A 10 5.91 -13.79 -15.98
CA SER A 10 4.58 -13.43 -15.54
C SER A 10 3.62 -14.05 -16.55
N VAL A 11 3.08 -15.23 -16.22
CA VAL A 11 2.07 -15.92 -17.02
C VAL A 11 0.84 -15.02 -17.09
N SER A 12 0.74 -14.27 -18.18
CA SER A 12 -0.45 -13.51 -18.53
C SER A 12 -1.55 -14.50 -18.92
N GLY A 13 -2.34 -14.89 -17.92
CA GLY A 13 -3.50 -15.77 -18.10
C GLY A 13 -4.53 -15.14 -19.04
N GLY A 14 -4.93 -15.92 -20.04
CA GLY A 14 -5.70 -15.50 -21.21
C GLY A 14 -7.06 -14.87 -20.93
N GLN A 15 -7.42 -14.00 -21.88
CA GLN A 15 -8.69 -13.31 -22.03
C GLN A 15 -9.84 -14.30 -22.34
N GLN A 16 -10.93 -14.29 -21.55
CA GLN A 16 -12.27 -14.71 -22.00
C GLN A 16 -13.41 -14.21 -21.09
N GLY A 17 -14.35 -13.49 -21.71
CA GLY A 17 -15.78 -13.24 -21.38
C GLY A 17 -16.22 -13.06 -19.92
N GLY A 18 -16.73 -11.86 -19.58
CA GLY A 18 -17.66 -11.57 -18.47
C GLY A 18 -17.13 -11.68 -17.03
N THR A 19 -16.15 -12.55 -16.78
CA THR A 19 -15.60 -12.89 -15.45
C THR A 19 -14.20 -12.32 -15.20
N GLY A 20 -13.55 -11.81 -16.24
CA GLY A 20 -12.21 -11.21 -16.16
C GLY A 20 -12.22 -9.83 -15.50
N SER A 21 -13.29 -9.03 -15.69
CA SER A 21 -13.39 -7.70 -15.09
C SER A 21 -13.54 -7.77 -13.57
N SER A 22 -14.46 -8.60 -13.06
CA SER A 22 -14.66 -8.78 -11.61
C SER A 22 -13.43 -9.39 -10.92
N ARG A 23 -12.74 -10.34 -11.58
CA ARG A 23 -11.47 -10.87 -11.06
C ARG A 23 -10.37 -9.81 -11.01
N ARG A 24 -10.26 -8.96 -12.03
CA ARG A 24 -9.31 -7.83 -12.06
C ARG A 24 -9.62 -6.81 -10.96
N ILE A 25 -10.88 -6.43 -10.77
CA ILE A 25 -11.31 -5.52 -9.69
C ILE A 25 -10.95 -6.13 -8.33
N ARG A 26 -11.30 -7.41 -8.09
CA ARG A 26 -10.97 -8.10 -6.83
C ARG A 26 -9.46 -8.14 -6.57
N PHE A 27 -8.66 -8.41 -7.62
CA PHE A 27 -7.20 -8.37 -7.52
C PHE A 27 -6.69 -6.97 -7.16
N GLN A 28 -7.22 -5.91 -7.79
CA GLN A 28 -6.84 -4.53 -7.46
C GLN A 28 -7.21 -4.18 -6.02
N VAL A 29 -8.44 -4.48 -5.57
CA VAL A 29 -8.87 -4.24 -4.18
C VAL A 29 -7.99 -4.97 -3.18
N ASN A 30 -7.64 -6.24 -3.45
CA ASN A 30 -6.73 -6.99 -2.58
C ASN A 30 -5.33 -6.37 -2.51
N ASN A 31 -4.79 -5.90 -3.64
CA ASN A 31 -3.50 -5.21 -3.64
C ASN A 31 -3.54 -3.93 -2.79
N VAL A 32 -4.52 -3.06 -3.04
CA VAL A 32 -4.62 -1.79 -2.29
C VAL A 32 -4.86 -2.05 -0.80
N HIS A 33 -5.65 -3.07 -0.44
CA HIS A 33 -5.82 -3.51 0.94
C HIS A 33 -4.48 -3.88 1.60
N THR A 34 -3.66 -4.70 0.93
CA THR A 34 -2.34 -5.10 1.42
C THR A 34 -1.42 -3.91 1.60
N TRP A 35 -1.32 -3.02 0.60
CA TRP A 35 -0.43 -1.85 0.67
C TRP A 35 -0.88 -0.83 1.73
N ALA A 36 -2.19 -0.57 1.85
CA ALA A 36 -2.72 0.34 2.88
C ALA A 36 -2.51 -0.22 4.29
N SER A 37 -2.70 -1.53 4.48
CA SER A 37 -2.43 -2.18 5.77
C SER A 37 -0.95 -2.09 6.14
N ALA A 38 -0.04 -2.28 5.17
CA ALA A 38 1.40 -2.16 5.39
C ALA A 38 1.83 -0.73 5.74
N ALA A 39 1.20 0.28 5.13
CA ALA A 39 1.48 1.68 5.44
C ALA A 39 1.13 2.04 6.90
N LEU A 40 0.04 1.50 7.45
CA LEU A 40 -0.38 1.74 8.84
C LEU A 40 0.51 1.08 9.89
N THR A 41 1.31 0.07 9.53
CA THR A 41 2.12 -0.69 10.50
C THR A 41 3.48 -0.06 10.83
N ASN A 42 3.89 1.02 10.17
CA ASN A 42 5.30 1.45 10.19
C ASN A 42 5.49 2.98 10.24
N ASP A 43 4.59 3.69 10.92
CA ASP A 43 4.64 5.15 11.07
C ASP A 43 5.75 5.60 12.03
N ASP A 44 6.01 4.83 13.07
CA ASP A 44 7.07 5.03 14.05
C ASP A 44 8.47 4.90 13.42
N MET A 45 8.68 3.89 12.57
CA MET A 45 9.92 3.67 11.84
C MET A 45 10.23 4.81 10.85
N CYS A 46 9.21 5.51 10.35
CA CYS A 46 9.43 6.72 9.55
C CYS A 46 10.16 7.80 10.37
N MET A 47 9.78 7.95 11.65
CA MET A 47 10.34 8.98 12.54
C MET A 47 11.77 8.66 12.99
N GLU A 48 12.18 7.39 12.96
CA GLU A 48 13.53 6.96 13.27
C GLU A 48 14.58 7.64 12.37
N GLY A 49 14.27 7.84 11.09
CA GLY A 49 15.13 8.53 10.12
C GLY A 49 15.39 10.01 10.46
N PHE A 50 14.60 10.60 11.36
CA PHE A 50 14.70 12.02 11.75
C PHE A 50 15.32 12.23 13.13
N LYS A 51 15.84 11.19 13.80
CA LYS A 51 16.40 11.30 15.17
C LYS A 51 17.50 12.34 15.32
N GLY A 52 18.32 12.58 14.30
CA GLY A 52 19.40 13.57 14.30
C GLY A 52 18.98 14.99 13.91
N GLN A 53 17.70 15.21 13.58
CA GLN A 53 17.21 16.51 13.11
C GLN A 53 16.74 17.41 14.27
N PRO A 54 16.70 18.74 14.07
CA PRO A 54 16.12 19.66 15.04
C PRO A 54 14.69 19.28 15.44
N ALA A 55 14.32 19.54 16.69
CA ALA A 55 13.00 19.18 17.23
C ALA A 55 11.84 19.74 16.39
N VAL A 56 11.96 20.97 15.89
CA VAL A 56 10.95 21.60 15.03
C VAL A 56 10.72 20.83 13.72
N VAL A 57 11.78 20.27 13.14
CA VAL A 57 11.68 19.46 11.92
C VAL A 57 11.01 18.13 12.22
N ARG A 58 11.43 17.47 13.31
CA ARG A 58 10.86 16.20 13.76
C ARG A 58 9.36 16.33 14.03
N GLU A 59 8.93 17.40 14.69
CA GLU A 59 7.52 17.61 15.00
C GLU A 59 6.70 17.89 13.75
N ALA A 60 7.21 18.74 12.84
CA ALA A 60 6.54 19.00 11.57
C ALA A 60 6.36 17.71 10.74
N VAL A 61 7.38 16.85 10.68
CA VAL A 61 7.29 15.55 9.99
C VAL A 61 6.29 14.63 10.69
N ARG A 62 6.30 14.59 12.03
CA ARG A 62 5.38 13.75 12.82
C ARG A 62 3.92 14.08 12.52
N VAL A 63 3.57 15.37 12.43
CA VAL A 63 2.22 15.81 12.06
C VAL A 63 1.85 15.31 10.66
N ASN A 64 2.72 15.51 9.67
CA ASN A 64 2.46 15.05 8.30
C ASN A 64 2.31 13.52 8.20
N VAL A 65 3.12 12.77 8.95
CA VAL A 65 3.01 11.30 9.01
C VAL A 65 1.68 10.90 9.62
N ALA A 66 1.27 11.52 10.73
CA ALA A 66 -0.02 11.25 11.37
C ALA A 66 -1.21 11.53 10.42
N ASP A 67 -1.18 12.65 9.69
CA ASP A 67 -2.20 12.99 8.69
C ASP A 67 -2.24 11.95 7.56
N ALA A 68 -1.09 11.51 7.07
CA ALA A 68 -1.01 10.45 6.06
C ALA A 68 -1.57 9.11 6.57
N MET A 69 -1.30 8.74 7.83
CA MET A 69 -1.86 7.54 8.44
C MET A 69 -3.37 7.64 8.62
N HIS A 70 -3.89 8.80 8.98
CA HIS A 70 -5.33 9.03 9.07
C HIS A 70 -6.02 8.86 7.70
N LEU A 71 -5.46 9.46 6.65
CA LEU A 71 -5.98 9.27 5.28
C LEU A 71 -5.90 7.81 4.83
N THR A 72 -4.82 7.11 5.19
CA THR A 72 -4.65 5.67 4.90
C THR A 72 -5.70 4.83 5.61
N ALA A 73 -6.01 5.13 6.87
CA ALA A 73 -7.05 4.43 7.64
C ALA A 73 -8.45 4.64 7.04
N ILE A 74 -8.76 5.87 6.59
CA ILE A 74 -10.01 6.18 5.88
C ILE A 74 -10.08 5.37 4.57
N ALA A 75 -9.01 5.37 3.79
CA ALA A 75 -8.95 4.59 2.55
C ALA A 75 -9.14 3.10 2.82
N LEU A 76 -8.50 2.55 3.85
CA LEU A 76 -8.64 1.15 4.25
C LEU A 76 -10.08 0.81 4.64
N ALA A 77 -10.78 1.71 5.34
CA ALA A 77 -12.20 1.51 5.66
C ALA A 77 -13.07 1.40 4.40
N ILE A 78 -12.83 2.27 3.40
CA ILE A 78 -13.52 2.23 2.10
C ILE A 78 -13.22 0.92 1.36
N ILE A 79 -11.94 0.53 1.29
CA ILE A 79 -11.48 -0.71 0.64
C ILE A 79 -12.12 -1.93 1.29
N ASN A 80 -12.22 -1.95 2.62
CA ASN A 80 -12.87 -3.01 3.38
C ASN A 80 -14.38 -3.07 3.13
N ALA A 81 -15.03 -1.93 2.87
CA ALA A 81 -16.42 -1.91 2.45
C ALA A 81 -16.56 -2.46 1.02
N MET A 82 -15.68 -2.06 0.10
CA MET A 82 -15.66 -2.55 -1.27
C MET A 82 -15.43 -4.06 -1.32
N ALA A 83 -14.45 -4.60 -0.59
CA ALA A 83 -14.15 -6.03 -0.55
C ALA A 83 -15.34 -6.91 -0.12
N LYS A 84 -16.30 -6.36 0.62
CA LYS A 84 -17.56 -7.06 0.99
C LYS A 84 -18.60 -7.09 -0.14
N GLN A 85 -18.47 -6.23 -1.14
CA GLN A 85 -19.45 -6.03 -2.23
C GLN A 85 -19.04 -6.66 -3.56
N ILE A 86 -17.78 -7.08 -3.69
CA ILE A 86 -17.23 -7.75 -4.89
C ILE A 86 -17.05 -9.24 -4.64
#